data_AF-A0A3A8NIP4-F1
#
_entry.id   AF-A0A3A8NIP4-F1
#
_cell.length_a   1.000
_cell.length_b   1.000
_cell.length_c   1.000
_cell.angle_alpha   90.00
_cell.angle_beta   90.00
_cell.angle_gamma   90.00
#
_symmetry.space_group_name_H-M   'P 1'
#
loop_
_entity.id
_entity.type
_entity.pdbx_description
1 polymer ?
#
loop_
_entity_poly.entity_id
_entity_poly.type
_entity_poly.pdbx_seq_one_letter_code
_entity_poly.pdbx_strand_id
1 'polypeptide(L)'
;MAVNITRFHNVFLYQSRATVPELLEDLKVLAGLDARAESQLGVLTLFAWLTLIPGVLLSLMSFGVWAGGAETELVKDEALLGGTLFVVGLLLFLWRASLKPRDLDNRRYGLAEVLLERLQVDLAPDAPVRLKLDLRQVDVREKRVKEDMVGWWNTQFFVDPWFLLEASLADGTTLRIHVVERLQKRERSKTSASGKTKTKTKRKGFARLEVSLRVKPARHPGLGAMKRQATAAVRLPEHIQLERVRVAADRLSMRVRLAHDWVVQVTRSPDDPETPAFWKQALVKDDASRTATMMLLSLYQVVHYARRRGKLQATRARRQSV
;
A
#
# COMPACT_ATOMS: atom_id res chain seq x y z
N MET A 1 20.60 -4.56 -10.85
CA MET A 1 20.90 -5.96 -10.41
C MET A 1 19.58 -6.72 -10.42
N ALA A 2 19.41 -7.75 -11.26
CA ALA A 2 18.09 -8.35 -11.50
C ALA A 2 17.45 -8.95 -10.22
N VAL A 3 16.13 -8.78 -10.07
CA VAL A 3 15.35 -9.37 -8.97
C VAL A 3 15.54 -10.89 -8.91
N ASN A 4 15.97 -11.40 -7.75
CA ASN A 4 15.97 -12.85 -7.50
C ASN A 4 14.54 -13.31 -7.19
N ILE A 5 13.84 -13.78 -8.23
CA ILE A 5 12.43 -14.18 -8.21
C ILE A 5 12.17 -15.28 -7.17
N THR A 6 13.04 -16.29 -7.07
CA THR A 6 12.87 -17.41 -6.14
C THR A 6 12.92 -16.96 -4.68
N ARG A 7 13.87 -16.07 -4.34
CA ARG A 7 13.96 -15.49 -2.99
C ARG A 7 12.77 -14.58 -2.71
N PHE A 8 12.32 -13.83 -3.72
CA PHE A 8 11.20 -12.90 -3.59
C PHE A 8 9.89 -13.63 -3.24
N HIS A 9 9.57 -14.75 -3.89
CA HIS A 9 8.33 -15.49 -3.63
C HIS A 9 8.18 -16.04 -2.21
N ASN A 10 9.29 -16.26 -1.50
CA ASN A 10 9.24 -16.79 -0.13
C ASN A 10 9.08 -15.68 0.92
N VAL A 11 9.61 -14.49 0.63
CA VAL A 11 9.73 -13.43 1.65
C VAL A 11 8.84 -12.23 1.35
N PHE A 12 8.47 -12.00 0.08
CA PHE A 12 7.72 -10.84 -0.42
C PHE A 12 8.32 -9.50 0.04
N LEU A 13 9.64 -9.48 0.19
CA LEU A 13 10.41 -8.28 0.50
C LEU A 13 11.29 -7.97 -0.69
N TYR A 14 11.16 -6.75 -1.22
CA TYR A 14 12.04 -6.21 -2.23
C TYR A 14 12.95 -5.17 -1.58
N GLN A 15 14.27 -5.33 -1.74
CA GLN A 15 15.24 -4.36 -1.26
C GLN A 15 16.37 -4.27 -2.27
N SER A 16 16.59 -3.07 -2.81
CA SER A 16 17.61 -2.80 -3.80
C SER A 16 18.27 -1.44 -3.58
N ARG A 17 19.49 -1.31 -4.08
CA ARG A 17 20.22 -0.05 -4.19
C ARG A 17 20.78 0.03 -5.60
N ALA A 18 20.09 0.75 -6.47
CA ALA A 18 20.37 0.80 -7.89
C ALA A 18 20.00 2.17 -8.48
N THR A 19 20.27 2.38 -9.77
CA THR A 19 19.81 3.57 -10.50
C THR A 19 18.30 3.54 -10.71
N VAL A 20 17.70 4.69 -11.01
CA VAL A 20 16.25 4.78 -11.23
C VAL A 20 15.76 3.85 -12.36
N PRO A 21 16.41 3.77 -13.53
CA PRO A 21 15.97 2.87 -14.60
C PRO A 21 15.96 1.40 -14.18
N GLU A 22 17.02 0.93 -13.49
CA GLU A 22 17.10 -0.44 -12.97
C GLU A 22 15.97 -0.73 -11.96
N LEU A 23 15.66 0.22 -11.07
CA LEU A 23 14.56 0.04 -10.11
C LEU A 23 13.20 0.00 -10.82
N LEU A 24 12.98 0.81 -11.86
CA LEU A 24 11.74 0.79 -12.64
C LEU A 24 11.58 -0.52 -13.41
N GLU A 25 12.67 -1.08 -13.96
CA GLU A 25 12.65 -2.41 -14.57
C GLU A 25 12.30 -3.50 -13.55
N ASP A 26 12.91 -3.47 -12.37
CA ASP A 26 12.58 -4.40 -11.29
C ASP A 26 11.10 -4.30 -10.89
N LEU A 27 10.56 -3.08 -10.76
CA LEU A 27 9.15 -2.85 -10.42
C LEU A 27 8.19 -3.35 -11.51
N LYS A 28 8.55 -3.22 -12.80
CA LYS A 28 7.79 -3.81 -13.92
C LYS A 28 7.76 -5.33 -13.86
N VAL A 29 8.86 -5.97 -13.45
CA VAL A 29 8.89 -7.43 -13.22
C VAL A 29 7.93 -7.79 -12.09
N LEU A 30 7.91 -7.04 -10.98
CA LEU A 30 6.96 -7.27 -9.88
C LEU A 30 5.50 -7.12 -10.33
N ALA A 31 5.18 -6.06 -11.09
CA ALA A 31 3.85 -5.86 -11.66
C ALA A 31 3.43 -7.02 -12.58
N GLY A 32 4.37 -7.54 -13.39
CA GLY A 32 4.12 -8.70 -14.25
C GLY A 32 3.89 -10.00 -13.47
N LEU A 33 4.58 -10.20 -12.34
CA LEU A 33 4.33 -11.35 -11.45
C LEU A 33 2.95 -11.26 -10.80
N ASP A 34 2.55 -10.07 -10.38
CA ASP A 34 1.25 -9.81 -9.76
C ASP A 34 0.10 -10.03 -10.74
N ALA A 35 0.16 -9.44 -11.93
CA ALA A 35 -0.84 -9.63 -12.98
C ALA A 35 -1.03 -11.12 -13.36
N ARG A 36 0.04 -11.91 -13.35
CA ARG A 36 -0.04 -13.37 -13.54
C ARG A 36 -0.75 -14.06 -12.38
N ALA A 37 -0.46 -13.67 -11.14
CA ALA A 37 -1.11 -14.22 -9.95
C ALA A 37 -2.61 -13.87 -9.93
N GLU A 38 -2.98 -12.62 -10.20
CA GLU A 38 -4.38 -12.17 -10.32
C GLU A 38 -5.13 -12.96 -11.40
N SER A 39 -4.53 -13.11 -12.59
CA SER A 39 -5.11 -13.90 -13.69
C SER A 39 -5.30 -15.36 -13.32
N GLN A 40 -4.29 -16.01 -12.72
CA GLN A 40 -4.40 -17.39 -12.23
C GLN A 40 -5.51 -17.55 -11.19
N LEU A 41 -5.62 -16.60 -10.25
CA LEU A 41 -6.69 -16.61 -9.24
C LEU A 41 -8.07 -16.43 -9.88
N GLY A 42 -8.20 -15.55 -10.88
CA GLY A 42 -9.43 -15.35 -11.65
C GLY A 42 -9.88 -16.62 -12.37
N VAL A 43 -8.96 -17.23 -13.13
CA VAL A 43 -9.20 -18.48 -13.87
C VAL A 43 -9.58 -19.63 -12.92
N LEU A 44 -8.84 -19.82 -11.83
CA LEU A 44 -9.14 -20.85 -10.84
C LEU A 44 -10.50 -20.60 -10.17
N THR A 45 -10.85 -19.34 -9.88
CA THR A 45 -12.15 -19.00 -9.29
C THR A 45 -13.29 -19.36 -10.24
N LEU A 46 -13.15 -19.05 -11.53
CA LEU A 46 -14.13 -19.38 -12.55
C LEU A 46 -14.32 -20.91 -12.65
N PHE A 47 -13.24 -21.67 -12.82
CA PHE A 47 -13.31 -23.14 -12.93
C PHE A 47 -13.81 -23.82 -11.65
N ALA A 48 -13.41 -23.32 -10.47
CA ALA A 48 -13.90 -23.85 -9.20
C ALA A 48 -15.42 -23.69 -9.08
N TRP A 49 -15.99 -22.56 -9.52
CA TRP A 49 -17.44 -22.37 -9.51
C TRP A 49 -18.16 -23.22 -10.56
N LEU A 50 -17.61 -23.30 -11.77
CA LEU A 50 -18.18 -24.10 -12.87
C LEU A 50 -18.18 -25.60 -12.58
N THR A 51 -17.31 -26.09 -11.70
CA THR A 51 -17.27 -27.51 -11.29
C THR A 51 -18.07 -27.74 -10.02
N LEU A 52 -17.94 -26.86 -9.02
CA LEU A 52 -18.60 -27.04 -7.73
C LEU A 52 -20.13 -26.94 -7.82
N ILE A 53 -20.68 -25.94 -8.52
CA ILE A 53 -22.15 -25.76 -8.58
C ILE A 53 -22.84 -26.95 -9.26
N PRO A 54 -22.44 -27.38 -10.48
CA PRO A 54 -23.05 -28.54 -11.10
C PRO A 54 -22.82 -29.82 -10.30
N GLY A 55 -21.64 -29.99 -9.70
CA GLY A 55 -21.34 -31.14 -8.84
C GLY A 55 -22.29 -31.25 -7.65
N VAL A 56 -22.56 -30.13 -6.95
CA VAL A 56 -23.53 -30.08 -5.85
C VAL A 56 -24.95 -30.36 -6.36
N LEU A 57 -25.36 -29.75 -7.48
CA LEU A 57 -26.70 -29.93 -8.03
C LEU A 57 -26.96 -31.39 -8.43
N LEU A 58 -26.05 -32.00 -9.20
CA LEU A 58 -26.15 -33.41 -9.59
C LEU A 58 -26.20 -34.32 -8.36
N SER A 59 -25.31 -34.11 -7.39
CA SER A 59 -25.29 -34.91 -6.15
C SER A 59 -26.61 -34.81 -5.38
N LEU A 60 -27.22 -33.62 -5.31
CA LEU A 60 -28.53 -33.42 -4.66
C LEU A 60 -29.67 -34.07 -5.44
N MET A 61 -29.66 -34.00 -6.78
CA MET A 61 -30.68 -34.63 -7.61
C MET A 61 -30.61 -36.16 -7.50
N SER A 62 -29.40 -36.74 -7.62
CA SER A 62 -29.21 -38.20 -7.45
C SER A 62 -29.60 -38.66 -6.06
N PHE A 63 -29.30 -37.88 -5.01
CA PHE A 63 -29.74 -38.17 -3.64
C PHE A 63 -31.27 -38.15 -3.50
N GLY A 64 -31.95 -37.17 -4.11
CA GLY A 64 -33.41 -37.09 -4.08
C GLY A 64 -34.09 -38.27 -4.77
N VAL A 65 -33.56 -38.71 -5.92
CA VAL A 65 -34.07 -39.88 -6.65
C VAL A 65 -33.84 -41.17 -5.86
N TRP A 66 -32.64 -41.35 -5.30
CA TRP A 66 -32.31 -42.50 -4.45
C TRP A 66 -33.21 -42.56 -3.20
N ALA A 67 -33.41 -41.43 -2.52
CA ALA A 67 -34.29 -41.34 -1.35
C ALA A 67 -35.76 -41.64 -1.67
N GLY A 68 -36.18 -41.45 -2.93
CA GLY A 68 -37.49 -41.83 -3.45
C GLY A 68 -37.66 -43.33 -3.74
N GLY A 69 -36.62 -44.15 -3.53
CA GLY A 69 -36.67 -45.61 -3.72
C GLY A 69 -36.42 -46.08 -5.16
N ALA A 70 -36.01 -45.19 -6.06
CA ALA A 70 -35.65 -45.56 -7.43
C ALA A 70 -34.17 -45.95 -7.49
N GLU A 71 -33.89 -47.26 -7.54
CA GLU A 71 -32.54 -47.76 -7.81
C GLU A 71 -32.39 -48.04 -9.30
N THR A 72 -31.75 -47.12 -10.01
CA THR A 72 -31.34 -47.31 -11.41
C THR A 72 -29.83 -47.13 -11.52
N GLU A 73 -29.20 -47.84 -12.46
CA GLU A 73 -27.76 -47.67 -12.75
C GLU A 73 -27.43 -46.21 -13.13
N LEU A 74 -28.37 -45.51 -13.78
CA LEU A 74 -28.24 -44.09 -14.13
C LEU A 74 -28.03 -43.19 -12.89
N VAL A 75 -28.71 -43.47 -11.77
CA VAL A 75 -28.56 -42.69 -10.53
C VAL A 75 -27.16 -42.86 -9.94
N LYS A 76 -26.56 -44.05 -10.08
CA LYS A 76 -25.19 -44.31 -9.60
C LYS A 76 -24.16 -43.54 -10.43
N ASP A 77 -24.31 -43.54 -11.75
CA ASP A 77 -23.40 -42.82 -12.66
C ASP A 77 -23.48 -41.30 -12.47
N GLU A 78 -24.69 -40.75 -12.35
CA GLU A 78 -24.91 -39.33 -12.06
C GLU A 78 -24.35 -38.93 -10.68
N ALA A 79 -24.53 -39.76 -9.66
CA ALA A 79 -23.97 -39.53 -8.34
C ALA A 79 -22.43 -39.54 -8.36
N LEU A 80 -21.82 -40.46 -9.12
CA LEU A 80 -20.36 -40.54 -9.26
C LEU A 80 -19.81 -39.29 -9.99
N LEU A 81 -20.46 -38.87 -11.07
CA LEU A 81 -20.08 -37.65 -11.80
C LEU A 81 -20.23 -36.40 -10.92
N GLY A 82 -21.38 -36.27 -10.24
CA GLY A 82 -21.66 -35.17 -9.31
C GLY A 82 -20.64 -35.09 -8.18
N GLY A 83 -20.34 -36.23 -7.55
CA GLY A 83 -19.33 -36.34 -6.50
C GLY A 83 -17.92 -35.99 -6.99
N THR A 84 -17.55 -36.45 -8.20
CA THR A 84 -16.25 -36.14 -8.80
C THR A 84 -16.10 -34.64 -9.07
N LEU A 85 -17.11 -34.01 -9.68
CA LEU A 85 -17.11 -32.57 -9.95
C LEU A 85 -17.04 -31.74 -8.66
N PHE A 86 -17.76 -32.18 -7.61
CA PHE A 86 -17.70 -31.54 -6.29
C PHE A 86 -16.30 -31.59 -5.69
N VAL A 87 -15.64 -32.76 -5.70
CA VAL A 87 -14.28 -32.94 -5.19
C VAL A 87 -13.27 -32.10 -5.98
N VAL A 88 -13.36 -32.10 -7.32
CA VAL A 88 -12.50 -31.27 -8.18
C VAL A 88 -12.68 -29.79 -7.85
N GLY A 89 -13.93 -29.31 -7.75
CA GLY A 89 -14.22 -27.92 -7.37
C GLY A 89 -13.64 -27.54 -6.01
N LEU A 90 -13.75 -28.43 -5.02
CA LEU A 90 -13.15 -28.23 -3.69
C LEU A 90 -11.62 -28.13 -3.77
N LEU A 91 -10.96 -29.03 -4.51
CA LEU A 91 -9.51 -29.01 -4.71
C LEU A 91 -9.05 -27.72 -5.40
N LEU A 92 -9.79 -27.23 -6.40
CA LEU A 92 -9.50 -25.94 -7.05
C LEU A 92 -9.61 -24.76 -6.06
N PHE A 93 -10.60 -24.77 -5.16
CA PHE A 93 -10.71 -23.76 -4.10
C PHE A 93 -9.56 -23.82 -3.09
N LEU A 94 -9.11 -25.02 -2.71
CA LEU A 94 -7.96 -25.20 -1.84
C LEU A 94 -6.67 -24.72 -2.52
N TRP A 95 -6.49 -25.04 -3.80
CA TRP A 95 -5.35 -24.57 -4.59
C TRP A 95 -5.36 -23.05 -4.71
N ARG A 96 -6.51 -22.45 -5.01
CA ARG A 96 -6.70 -20.99 -5.00
C ARG A 96 -6.32 -20.39 -3.64
N ALA A 97 -6.74 -21.00 -2.54
CA ALA A 97 -6.39 -20.52 -1.19
C ALA A 97 -4.87 -20.55 -0.95
N SER A 98 -4.15 -21.55 -1.46
CA SER A 98 -2.68 -21.61 -1.38
C SER A 98 -1.97 -20.57 -2.26
N LEU A 99 -2.61 -20.10 -3.34
CA LEU A 99 -2.04 -19.10 -4.24
C LEU A 99 -2.34 -17.66 -3.81
N LYS A 100 -3.40 -17.44 -3.02
CA LYS A 100 -3.80 -16.12 -2.53
C LYS A 100 -2.66 -15.30 -1.88
N PRO A 101 -1.70 -15.86 -1.13
CA PRO A 101 -0.57 -15.08 -0.60
C PRO A 101 0.34 -14.47 -1.68
N ARG A 102 0.25 -14.91 -2.94
CA ARG A 102 1.03 -14.37 -4.07
C ARG A 102 0.40 -13.13 -4.70
N ASP A 103 -0.84 -12.82 -4.34
CA ASP A 103 -1.57 -11.60 -4.70
C ASP A 103 -0.95 -10.42 -3.94
N LEU A 104 -0.25 -9.54 -4.66
CA LEU A 104 0.45 -8.40 -4.08
C LEU A 104 -0.51 -7.21 -3.97
N ASP A 105 -0.19 -6.23 -3.13
CA ASP A 105 -0.96 -4.98 -3.10
C ASP A 105 -0.42 -4.02 -4.18
N ASN A 106 -1.18 -3.85 -5.27
CA ASN A 106 -0.81 -3.06 -6.45
C ASN A 106 -0.41 -1.63 -6.08
N ARG A 107 -0.99 -1.12 -4.98
CA ARG A 107 -0.70 0.24 -4.50
C ARG A 107 0.73 0.41 -4.02
N ARG A 108 1.36 -0.66 -3.53
CA ARG A 108 2.67 -0.59 -2.90
C ARG A 108 3.79 -0.40 -3.91
N TYR A 109 3.86 -1.26 -4.93
CA TYR A 109 4.86 -1.11 -5.98
C TYR A 109 4.49 0.05 -6.93
N GLY A 110 3.20 0.30 -7.18
CA GLY A 110 2.77 1.44 -8.00
C GLY A 110 3.14 2.79 -7.39
N LEU A 111 3.09 2.96 -6.06
CA LEU A 111 3.59 4.17 -5.42
C LEU A 111 5.10 4.35 -5.64
N ALA A 112 5.87 3.26 -5.57
CA ALA A 112 7.31 3.31 -5.81
C ALA A 112 7.63 3.76 -7.23
N GLU A 113 6.92 3.19 -8.22
CA GLU A 113 7.06 3.49 -9.64
C GLU A 113 6.80 4.97 -9.91
N VAL A 114 5.62 5.48 -9.55
CA VAL A 114 5.24 6.87 -9.80
C VAL A 114 6.16 7.87 -9.08
N LEU A 115 6.63 7.54 -7.87
CA LEU A 115 7.59 8.41 -7.17
C LEU A 115 8.96 8.41 -7.85
N LEU A 116 9.45 7.27 -8.30
CA LEU A 116 10.72 7.18 -9.02
C LEU A 116 10.68 7.93 -10.35
N GLU A 117 9.60 7.77 -11.13
CA GLU A 117 9.40 8.49 -12.40
C GLU A 117 9.38 10.01 -12.20
N ARG A 118 8.74 10.50 -11.14
CA ARG A 118 8.72 11.94 -10.83
C ARG A 118 10.07 12.44 -10.33
N LEU A 119 10.75 11.65 -9.49
CA LEU A 119 12.02 12.05 -8.88
C LEU A 119 13.20 11.97 -9.85
N GLN A 120 13.11 11.18 -10.93
CA GLN A 120 14.23 10.98 -11.87
C GLN A 120 14.81 12.28 -12.42
N VAL A 121 13.98 13.33 -12.55
CA VAL A 121 14.39 14.65 -13.06
C VAL A 121 15.27 15.41 -12.07
N ASP A 122 15.08 15.18 -10.76
CA ASP A 122 15.81 15.87 -9.68
C ASP A 122 16.99 15.04 -9.13
N LEU A 123 17.10 13.78 -9.55
CA LEU A 123 18.17 12.87 -9.17
C LEU A 123 19.39 13.06 -10.08
N ALA A 124 20.59 12.83 -9.54
CA ALA A 124 21.76 12.75 -10.42
C ALA A 124 21.65 11.47 -11.29
N PRO A 125 22.04 11.51 -12.58
CA PRO A 125 21.81 10.41 -13.54
C PRO A 125 22.23 9.02 -13.03
N ASP A 126 23.35 8.97 -12.30
CA ASP A 126 23.93 7.72 -11.78
C ASP A 126 23.84 7.61 -10.26
N ALA A 127 23.04 8.46 -9.58
CA ALA A 127 22.92 8.40 -8.13
C ALA A 127 22.15 7.13 -7.72
N PRO A 128 22.74 6.28 -6.86
CA PRO A 128 22.04 5.09 -6.39
C PRO A 128 20.89 5.48 -5.46
N VAL A 129 19.70 4.98 -5.78
CA VAL A 129 18.50 5.08 -4.96
C VAL A 129 18.36 3.78 -4.18
N ARG A 130 18.14 3.90 -2.87
CA ARG A 130 17.83 2.76 -2.00
C ARG A 130 16.31 2.65 -1.89
N LEU A 131 15.76 1.54 -2.36
CA LEU A 131 14.36 1.20 -2.27
C LEU A 131 14.16 -0.05 -1.42
N LYS A 132 13.22 0.01 -0.47
CA LYS A 132 12.76 -1.13 0.30
C LYS A 132 11.23 -1.15 0.28
N LEU A 133 10.67 -2.28 -0.14
CA LEU A 133 9.25 -2.57 -0.21
C LEU A 133 8.96 -3.88 0.53
N ASP A 134 8.05 -3.84 1.49
CA ASP A 134 7.39 -5.03 2.05
C ASP A 134 6.06 -5.18 1.33
N LEU A 135 5.86 -6.29 0.63
CA LEU A 135 4.64 -6.55 -0.16
C LEU A 135 3.72 -7.55 0.54
N ARG A 136 4.06 -7.99 1.76
CA ARG A 136 3.19 -8.86 2.57
C ARG A 136 1.99 -8.09 3.11
N GLN A 137 0.88 -8.78 3.33
CA GLN A 137 -0.32 -8.20 3.93
C GLN A 137 -0.02 -7.51 5.28
N VAL A 138 -0.79 -6.45 5.59
CA VAL A 138 -0.61 -5.62 6.80
C VAL A 138 -0.87 -6.41 8.08
N ASP A 139 -1.72 -7.43 8.00
CA ASP A 139 -2.25 -8.21 9.12
C ASP A 139 -1.50 -9.52 9.39
N VAL A 140 -0.31 -9.64 8.83
CA VAL A 140 0.65 -10.72 9.12
C VAL A 140 1.06 -10.67 10.60
N ARG A 141 1.17 -11.85 11.23
CA ARG A 141 1.36 -11.99 12.70
C ARG A 141 2.60 -11.27 13.20
N GLU A 142 3.67 -11.28 12.43
CA GLU A 142 4.96 -10.65 12.70
C GLU A 142 4.86 -9.11 12.76
N LYS A 143 3.84 -8.51 12.12
CA LYS A 143 3.57 -7.07 12.12
C LYS A 143 2.63 -6.65 13.26
N ARG A 144 2.17 -7.60 14.08
CA ARG A 144 1.26 -7.35 15.21
C ARG A 144 2.06 -6.80 16.39
N VAL A 145 1.76 -5.57 16.78
CA VAL A 145 2.47 -4.86 17.86
C VAL A 145 1.77 -5.04 19.20
N LYS A 146 0.44 -5.18 19.20
CA LYS A 146 -0.35 -5.33 20.42
C LYS A 146 -1.61 -6.14 20.14
N GLU A 147 -2.00 -6.96 21.09
CA GLU A 147 -3.31 -7.59 21.17
C GLU A 147 -3.90 -7.24 22.54
N ASP A 148 -5.13 -6.76 22.57
CA ASP A 148 -5.75 -6.21 23.77
C ASP A 148 -7.27 -6.34 23.73
N MET A 149 -7.90 -6.36 24.91
CA MET A 149 -9.35 -6.33 25.03
C MET A 149 -9.81 -4.88 25.25
N VAL A 150 -10.40 -4.28 24.21
CA VAL A 150 -10.91 -2.90 24.28
C VAL A 150 -12.43 -2.95 24.46
N GLY A 151 -12.87 -2.86 25.71
CA GLY A 151 -14.27 -3.12 26.08
C GLY A 151 -14.62 -4.59 25.82
N TRP A 152 -15.64 -4.85 24.99
CA TRP A 152 -16.08 -6.21 24.62
C TRP A 152 -15.48 -6.73 23.31
N TRP A 153 -14.39 -6.13 22.83
CA TRP A 153 -13.76 -6.46 21.55
C TRP A 153 -12.33 -6.96 21.75
N ASN A 154 -12.03 -8.16 21.26
CA ASN A 154 -10.65 -8.57 21.07
C ASN A 154 -10.08 -7.72 19.92
N THR A 155 -9.03 -6.96 20.22
CA THR A 155 -8.47 -5.94 19.35
C THR A 155 -7.01 -6.23 19.06
N GLN A 156 -6.66 -6.37 17.79
CA GLN A 156 -5.30 -6.55 17.33
C GLN A 156 -4.83 -5.29 16.60
N PHE A 157 -3.64 -4.81 16.96
CA PHE A 157 -3.00 -3.65 16.37
C PHE A 157 -1.77 -4.08 15.57
N PHE A 158 -1.71 -3.66 14.32
CA PHE A 158 -0.62 -3.93 13.39
C PHE A 158 0.06 -2.64 12.97
N VAL A 159 1.37 -2.69 12.82
CA VAL A 159 2.18 -1.59 12.31
C VAL A 159 3.10 -2.15 11.23
N ASP A 160 2.94 -1.64 10.01
CA ASP A 160 3.61 -2.15 8.82
C ASP A 160 4.45 -1.07 8.15
N PRO A 161 5.75 -0.96 8.48
CA PRO A 161 6.69 -0.06 7.80
C PRO A 161 7.10 -0.66 6.46
N TRP A 162 6.20 -0.53 5.47
CA TRP A 162 6.32 -1.25 4.22
C TRP A 162 7.12 -0.53 3.14
N PHE A 163 7.24 0.81 3.20
CA PHE A 163 7.91 1.60 2.17
C PHE A 163 9.08 2.41 2.73
N LEU A 164 10.23 2.33 2.09
CA LEU A 164 11.34 3.26 2.29
C LEU A 164 12.03 3.54 0.95
N LEU A 165 12.11 4.81 0.59
CA LEU A 165 12.89 5.31 -0.53
C LEU A 165 13.90 6.34 0.01
N GLU A 166 15.18 6.11 -0.19
CA GLU A 166 16.26 7.03 0.17
C GLU A 166 17.08 7.35 -1.09
N ALA A 167 17.28 8.63 -1.38
CA ALA A 167 17.98 9.09 -2.57
C ALA A 167 18.79 10.37 -2.31
N SER A 168 19.83 10.59 -3.11
CA SER A 168 20.57 11.86 -3.10
C SER A 168 20.17 12.68 -4.31
N LEU A 169 19.66 13.88 -4.07
CA LEU A 169 19.23 14.81 -5.11
C LEU A 169 20.44 15.55 -5.68
N ALA A 170 20.30 16.12 -6.88
CA ALA A 170 21.40 16.77 -7.61
C ALA A 170 22.03 17.96 -6.85
N ASP A 171 21.29 18.59 -5.94
CA ASP A 171 21.76 19.67 -5.08
C ASP A 171 22.61 19.20 -3.88
N GLY A 172 22.73 17.88 -3.70
CA GLY A 172 23.42 17.22 -2.58
C GLY A 172 22.55 17.04 -1.33
N THR A 173 21.24 17.28 -1.43
CA THR A 173 20.25 16.99 -0.37
C THR A 173 19.94 15.50 -0.36
N THR A 174 19.87 14.89 0.82
CA THR A 174 19.38 13.50 0.94
C THR A 174 17.87 13.51 1.19
N LEU A 175 17.13 12.91 0.27
CA LEU A 175 15.70 12.67 0.37
C LEU A 175 15.45 11.31 1.01
N ARG A 176 14.50 11.26 1.93
CA ARG A 176 13.95 10.02 2.46
C ARG A 176 12.44 10.09 2.55
N ILE A 177 11.76 9.17 1.86
CA ILE A 177 10.31 8.96 1.90
C ILE A 177 10.05 7.63 2.59
N HIS A 178 9.12 7.62 3.54
CA HIS A 178 8.81 6.45 4.35
C HIS A 178 7.31 6.35 4.57
N VAL A 179 6.74 5.15 4.37
CA VAL A 179 5.31 4.89 4.59
C VAL A 179 5.14 3.78 5.62
N VAL A 180 4.26 4.04 6.58
CA VAL A 180 3.86 3.07 7.61
C VAL A 180 2.35 2.92 7.61
N GLU A 181 1.86 1.71 7.38
CA GLU A 181 0.45 1.40 7.56
C GLU A 181 0.17 0.99 9.00
N ARG A 182 -0.99 1.42 9.51
CA ARG A 182 -1.49 1.01 10.81
C ARG A 182 -2.87 0.41 10.61
N LEU A 183 -3.06 -0.80 11.09
CA LEU A 183 -4.33 -1.50 11.02
C LEU A 183 -4.77 -1.93 12.41
N GLN A 184 -6.04 -1.70 12.71
CA GLN A 184 -6.72 -2.20 13.89
C GLN A 184 -7.80 -3.17 13.45
N LYS A 185 -7.67 -4.44 13.83
CA LYS A 185 -8.73 -5.44 13.71
C LYS A 185 -9.43 -5.56 15.05
N ARG A 186 -10.77 -5.59 15.04
CA ARG A 186 -11.59 -5.85 16.22
C ARG A 186 -12.52 -6.99 15.94
N GLU A 187 -12.60 -7.92 16.86
CA GLU A 187 -13.46 -9.09 16.77
C GLU A 187 -14.24 -9.26 18.07
N ARG A 188 -15.51 -9.64 17.95
CA ARG A 188 -16.36 -10.01 19.07
C ARG A 188 -17.21 -11.19 18.65
N SER A 189 -17.18 -12.25 19.44
CA SER A 189 -18.07 -13.40 19.28
C SER A 189 -19.13 -13.40 20.37
N LYS A 190 -20.36 -13.79 20.03
CA LYS A 190 -21.45 -14.00 20.96
C LYS A 190 -22.18 -15.28 20.60
N THR A 191 -22.38 -16.15 21.58
CA THR A 191 -23.19 -17.37 21.44
C THR A 191 -24.64 -17.06 21.82
N SER A 192 -25.60 -17.46 20.99
CA SER A 192 -27.04 -17.34 21.29
C SER A 192 -27.52 -18.46 22.22
N ALA A 193 -28.73 -18.32 22.76
CA ALA A 193 -29.36 -19.37 23.58
C ALA A 193 -29.49 -20.72 22.84
N SER A 194 -29.61 -20.69 21.51
CA SER A 194 -29.60 -21.89 20.65
C SER A 194 -28.22 -22.50 20.40
N GLY A 195 -27.16 -22.01 21.07
CA GLY A 195 -25.78 -22.48 20.88
C GLY A 195 -25.04 -21.92 19.65
N LYS A 196 -25.72 -21.14 18.80
CA LYS A 196 -25.08 -20.56 17.59
C LYS A 196 -24.15 -19.41 17.95
N THR A 197 -22.86 -19.55 17.62
CA THR A 197 -21.87 -18.48 17.75
C THR A 197 -21.93 -17.54 16.55
N LYS A 198 -22.11 -16.24 16.81
CA LYS A 198 -22.02 -15.16 15.82
C LYS A 198 -20.79 -14.32 16.10
N THR A 199 -19.93 -14.15 15.10
CA THR A 199 -18.75 -13.29 15.17
C THR A 199 -19.00 -12.00 14.38
N LYS A 200 -18.73 -10.86 15.01
CA LYS A 200 -18.71 -9.55 14.38
C LYS A 200 -17.27 -9.06 14.30
N THR A 201 -16.85 -8.63 13.12
CA THR A 201 -15.51 -8.06 12.89
C THR A 201 -15.62 -6.60 12.47
N LYS A 202 -14.61 -5.80 12.83
CA LYS A 202 -14.42 -4.43 12.35
C LYS A 202 -12.94 -4.22 12.01
N ARG A 203 -12.68 -3.41 10.99
CA ARG A 203 -11.33 -3.03 10.58
C ARG A 203 -11.24 -1.51 10.51
N LYS A 204 -10.17 -0.94 11.07
CA LYS A 204 -9.86 0.49 10.97
C LYS A 204 -8.38 0.63 10.63
N GLY A 205 -8.09 1.19 9.47
CA GLY A 205 -6.72 1.42 9.00
C GLY A 205 -6.44 2.89 8.74
N PHE A 206 -5.17 3.23 8.61
CA PHE A 206 -4.69 4.46 7.99
C PHE A 206 -3.22 4.30 7.60
N ALA A 207 -2.73 5.08 6.64
CA ALA A 207 -1.32 5.14 6.30
C ALA A 207 -0.68 6.43 6.83
N ARG A 208 0.59 6.35 7.24
CA ARG A 208 1.42 7.51 7.59
C ARG A 208 2.51 7.65 6.56
N LEU A 209 2.48 8.77 5.85
CA LEU A 209 3.50 9.15 4.89
C LEU A 209 4.41 10.20 5.54
N GLU A 210 5.71 9.94 5.53
CA GLU A 210 6.74 10.88 6.01
C GLU A 210 7.73 11.17 4.89
N VAL A 211 7.93 12.45 4.60
CA VAL A 211 8.95 12.95 3.69
C VAL A 211 9.96 13.72 4.51
N SER A 212 11.24 13.44 4.31
CA SER A 212 12.34 14.07 5.03
C SER A 212 13.47 14.46 4.10
N LEU A 213 14.04 15.63 4.35
CA LEU A 213 15.18 16.19 3.64
C LEU A 213 16.31 16.40 4.63
N ARG A 214 17.50 15.92 4.30
CA ARG A 214 18.74 16.25 5.02
C ARG A 214 19.60 17.15 4.15
N VAL A 215 19.93 18.32 4.68
CA VAL A 215 20.67 19.38 3.97
C VAL A 215 21.97 19.69 4.70
N LYS A 216 22.94 20.26 3.97
CA LYS A 216 24.19 20.75 4.58
C LYS A 216 23.94 22.08 5.29
N PRO A 217 24.10 22.19 6.64
CA PRO A 217 23.78 23.41 7.39
C PRO A 217 24.50 24.66 6.87
N ALA A 218 25.75 24.52 6.42
CA ALA A 218 26.55 25.61 5.87
C ALA A 218 25.90 26.29 4.65
N ARG A 219 25.08 25.56 3.87
CA ARG A 219 24.37 26.11 2.70
C ARG A 219 23.02 26.76 3.06
N HIS A 220 22.49 26.48 4.25
CA HIS A 220 21.15 26.87 4.70
C HIS A 220 21.20 27.43 6.13
N PRO A 221 21.89 28.56 6.35
CA PRO A 221 22.00 29.16 7.69
C PRO A 221 20.62 29.58 8.20
N GLY A 222 20.39 29.41 9.50
CA GLY A 222 19.14 29.79 10.16
C GLY A 222 17.96 28.86 9.92
N LEU A 223 18.14 27.73 9.22
CA LEU A 223 17.07 26.77 8.93
C LEU A 223 16.32 26.30 10.18
N GLY A 224 17.04 25.98 11.27
CA GLY A 224 16.42 25.51 12.52
C GLY A 224 15.43 26.49 13.15
N ALA A 225 15.58 27.79 12.90
CA ALA A 225 14.66 28.82 13.40
C ALA A 225 13.38 28.95 12.56
N MET A 226 13.28 28.22 11.44
CA MET A 226 12.21 28.40 10.44
C MET A 226 10.97 27.53 10.69
N LYS A 227 10.80 26.92 11.87
CA LYS A 227 9.69 25.99 12.14
C LYS A 227 8.31 26.59 11.87
N ARG A 228 8.08 27.85 12.28
CA ARG A 228 6.79 28.55 12.08
C ARG A 228 6.52 28.78 10.59
N GLN A 229 7.51 29.28 9.86
CA GLN A 229 7.42 29.52 8.42
C GLN A 229 7.24 28.21 7.65
N ALA A 230 7.94 27.15 8.05
CA ALA A 230 7.81 25.84 7.44
C ALA A 230 6.40 25.26 7.61
N THR A 231 5.79 25.46 8.78
CA THR A 231 4.42 25.03 9.04
C THR A 231 3.41 25.84 8.22
N ALA A 232 3.61 27.15 8.09
CA ALA A 232 2.75 28.03 7.29
C ALA A 232 2.91 27.82 5.78
N ALA A 233 4.08 27.36 5.33
CA ALA A 233 4.37 27.07 3.93
C ALA A 233 3.86 25.69 3.47
N VAL A 234 3.33 24.86 4.37
CA VAL A 234 2.82 23.54 4.02
C VAL A 234 1.63 23.68 3.08
N ARG A 235 1.75 23.07 1.89
CA ARG A 235 0.64 22.89 0.94
C ARG A 235 0.36 21.40 0.84
N LEU A 236 -0.85 21.00 1.21
CA LEU A 236 -1.33 19.62 1.12
C LEU A 236 -2.70 19.61 0.43
N PRO A 237 -3.14 18.48 -0.14
CA PRO A 237 -4.52 18.32 -0.58
C PRO A 237 -5.51 18.50 0.59
N GLU A 238 -6.71 18.99 0.31
CA GLU A 238 -7.67 19.48 1.32
C GLU A 238 -8.05 18.45 2.40
N HIS A 239 -8.15 17.18 2.04
CA HIS A 239 -8.57 16.10 2.93
C HIS A 239 -7.40 15.45 3.69
N ILE A 240 -6.15 15.82 3.40
CA ILE A 240 -4.97 15.23 4.02
C ILE A 240 -4.64 15.92 5.34
N GLN A 241 -4.57 15.14 6.41
CA GLN A 241 -4.27 15.65 7.74
C GLN A 241 -2.76 15.74 7.97
N LEU A 242 -2.26 16.94 8.23
CA LEU A 242 -0.89 17.16 8.69
C LEU A 242 -0.73 16.68 10.15
N GLU A 243 0.10 15.66 10.38
CA GLU A 243 0.39 15.18 11.74
C GLU A 243 1.53 16.00 12.39
N ARG A 244 2.58 16.31 11.61
CA ARG A 244 3.80 16.92 12.17
C ARG A 244 4.69 17.57 11.11
N VAL A 245 5.27 18.71 11.46
CA VAL A 245 6.45 19.30 10.79
C VAL A 245 7.60 19.40 11.78
N ARG A 246 8.77 18.91 11.39
CA ARG A 246 10.03 19.02 12.15
C ARG A 246 11.02 19.81 11.32
N VAL A 247 11.67 20.77 11.96
CA VAL A 247 12.73 21.59 11.35
C VAL A 247 13.88 21.65 12.35
N ALA A 248 15.07 21.37 11.87
CA ALA A 248 16.33 21.51 12.59
C ALA A 248 17.39 22.06 11.63
N ALA A 249 18.62 22.28 12.12
CA ALA A 249 19.67 22.93 11.34
C ALA A 249 20.10 22.13 10.09
N ASP A 250 20.03 20.79 10.16
CA ASP A 250 20.48 19.88 9.09
C ASP A 250 19.34 19.08 8.45
N ARG A 251 18.10 19.20 8.94
CA ARG A 251 16.99 18.35 8.51
C ARG A 251 15.64 19.03 8.58
N LEU A 252 14.77 18.65 7.65
CA LEU A 252 13.33 18.90 7.71
C LEU A 252 12.59 17.60 7.53
N SER A 253 11.48 17.42 8.24
CA SER A 253 10.53 16.35 7.90
C SER A 253 9.10 16.81 8.03
N MET A 254 8.25 16.27 7.16
CA MET A 254 6.81 16.44 7.17
C MET A 254 6.19 15.06 7.26
N ARG A 255 5.19 14.92 8.14
CA ARG A 255 4.41 13.69 8.30
C ARG A 255 2.94 14.00 8.16
N VAL A 256 2.27 13.22 7.34
CA VAL A 256 0.83 13.31 7.10
C VAL A 256 0.16 11.96 7.35
N ARG A 257 -1.16 12.01 7.53
CA ARG A 257 -2.02 10.85 7.65
C ARG A 257 -2.89 10.74 6.40
N LEU A 258 -2.85 9.57 5.78
CA LEU A 258 -3.71 9.17 4.67
C LEU A 258 -4.79 8.20 5.18
N ALA A 259 -5.94 8.16 4.51
CA ALA A 259 -6.95 7.12 4.66
C ALA A 259 -6.39 5.71 4.39
N HIS A 260 -7.15 4.66 4.73
CA HIS A 260 -6.69 3.27 4.53
C HIS A 260 -6.74 2.82 3.06
N ASP A 261 -7.74 3.34 2.35
CA ASP A 261 -8.10 3.08 0.97
C ASP A 261 -7.51 4.12 0.00
N TRP A 262 -6.39 4.74 0.41
CA TRP A 262 -5.58 5.59 -0.44
C TRP A 262 -5.23 4.88 -1.76
N VAL A 263 -5.02 5.66 -2.82
CA VAL A 263 -4.64 5.18 -4.16
C VAL A 263 -3.31 5.78 -4.57
N VAL A 264 -2.62 5.11 -5.50
CA VAL A 264 -1.34 5.58 -6.05
C VAL A 264 -1.52 6.93 -6.73
N GLN A 265 -2.48 6.98 -7.65
CA GLN A 265 -2.83 8.17 -8.43
C GLN A 265 -4.32 8.18 -8.68
N VAL A 266 -4.94 9.35 -8.55
CA VAL A 266 -6.36 9.53 -8.90
C VAL A 266 -6.47 9.79 -10.40
N THR A 267 -6.92 8.79 -11.15
CA THR A 267 -7.06 8.89 -12.62
C THR A 267 -8.30 9.70 -13.06
N ARG A 268 -9.34 9.80 -12.21
CA ARG A 268 -10.57 10.56 -12.50
C ARG A 268 -10.87 11.54 -11.39
N SER A 269 -11.04 12.81 -11.77
CA SER A 269 -11.44 13.86 -10.83
C SER A 269 -12.92 13.70 -10.45
N PRO A 270 -13.33 13.96 -9.20
CA PRO A 270 -14.75 14.04 -8.85
C PRO A 270 -15.51 15.15 -9.61
N ASP A 271 -14.79 16.09 -10.22
CA ASP A 271 -15.33 17.15 -11.07
C ASP A 271 -15.56 16.70 -12.54
N ASP A 272 -15.23 15.46 -12.88
CA ASP A 272 -15.50 14.90 -14.20
C ASP A 272 -17.02 14.86 -14.45
N PRO A 273 -17.53 15.50 -15.53
CA PRO A 273 -18.96 15.53 -15.84
C PRO A 273 -19.56 14.15 -16.05
N GLU A 274 -18.75 13.14 -16.39
CA GLU A 274 -19.21 11.76 -16.59
C GLU A 274 -19.37 10.97 -15.29
N THR A 275 -18.93 11.52 -14.15
CA THR A 275 -19.01 10.83 -12.85
C THR A 275 -20.39 11.01 -12.21
N PRO A 276 -21.17 9.93 -12.00
CA PRO A 276 -22.47 10.03 -11.34
C PRO A 276 -22.34 10.62 -9.94
N ALA A 277 -23.25 11.52 -9.55
CA ALA A 277 -23.18 12.28 -8.30
C ALA A 277 -23.00 11.41 -7.04
N PHE A 278 -23.59 10.20 -7.03
CA PHE A 278 -23.45 9.27 -5.90
C PHE A 278 -22.05 8.66 -5.76
N TRP A 279 -21.27 8.59 -6.85
CA TRP A 279 -19.88 8.14 -6.81
C TRP A 279 -18.90 9.25 -6.44
N LYS A 280 -19.26 10.53 -6.60
CA LYS A 280 -18.35 11.67 -6.36
C LYS A 280 -17.74 11.66 -4.96
N GLN A 281 -18.53 11.34 -3.94
CA GLN A 281 -18.03 11.23 -2.55
C GLN A 281 -17.20 9.95 -2.32
N ALA A 282 -17.53 8.84 -2.99
CA ALA A 282 -16.79 7.58 -2.88
C ALA A 282 -15.47 7.58 -3.67
N LEU A 283 -15.30 8.54 -4.59
CA LEU A 283 -14.12 8.71 -5.45
C LEU A 283 -13.07 9.68 -4.89
N VAL A 284 -13.36 10.40 -3.80
CA VAL A 284 -12.35 11.24 -3.12
C VAL A 284 -11.42 10.34 -2.30
N LYS A 285 -10.57 9.59 -3.00
CA LYS A 285 -9.51 8.79 -2.38
C LYS A 285 -8.25 9.62 -2.28
N ASP A 286 -7.53 9.45 -1.18
CA ASP A 286 -6.25 10.08 -0.95
C ASP A 286 -5.23 9.64 -2.01
N ASP A 287 -4.74 10.59 -2.81
CA ASP A 287 -3.66 10.36 -3.78
C ASP A 287 -2.31 10.42 -3.06
N ALA A 288 -1.71 9.25 -2.81
CA ALA A 288 -0.45 9.15 -2.09
C ALA A 288 0.71 9.76 -2.86
N SER A 289 0.75 9.59 -4.20
CA SER A 289 1.83 10.14 -5.03
C SER A 289 1.81 11.66 -5.02
N ARG A 290 0.64 12.27 -5.27
CA ARG A 290 0.45 13.73 -5.27
C ARG A 290 0.75 14.30 -3.89
N THR A 291 0.29 13.64 -2.84
CA THR A 291 0.57 14.07 -1.46
C THR A 291 2.07 14.08 -1.19
N ALA A 292 2.80 13.01 -1.53
CA ALA A 292 4.25 12.95 -1.36
C ALA A 292 4.98 14.05 -2.15
N THR A 293 4.58 14.29 -3.40
CA THR A 293 5.14 15.38 -4.22
C THR A 293 4.88 16.76 -3.60
N MET A 294 3.66 17.04 -3.14
CA MET A 294 3.31 18.31 -2.51
C MET A 294 4.06 18.52 -1.18
N MET A 295 4.22 17.45 -0.38
CA MET A 295 5.06 17.48 0.82
C MET A 295 6.51 17.83 0.47
N LEU A 296 7.08 17.20 -0.56
CA LEU A 296 8.45 17.45 -1.02
C LEU A 296 8.64 18.90 -1.46
N LEU A 297 7.75 19.40 -2.33
CA LEU A 297 7.79 20.78 -2.83
C LEU A 297 7.66 21.80 -1.69
N SER A 298 6.75 21.54 -0.73
CA SER A 298 6.59 22.39 0.46
C SER A 298 7.88 22.46 1.29
N LEU A 299 8.55 21.32 1.51
CA LEU A 299 9.84 21.31 2.23
C LEU A 299 10.92 22.03 1.42
N TYR A 300 10.96 21.84 0.11
CA TYR A 300 11.92 22.50 -0.78
C TYR A 300 11.76 24.02 -0.80
N GLN A 301 10.52 24.52 -0.76
CA GLN A 301 10.25 25.96 -0.66
C GLN A 301 10.91 26.58 0.58
N VAL A 302 10.84 25.89 1.72
CA VAL A 302 11.47 26.33 2.97
C VAL A 302 12.99 26.31 2.87
N VAL A 303 13.57 25.23 2.34
CA VAL A 303 15.02 25.07 2.14
C VAL A 303 15.58 26.17 1.22
N HIS A 304 14.87 26.45 0.13
CA HIS A 304 15.24 27.49 -0.83
C HIS A 304 15.12 28.89 -0.23
N TYR A 305 14.07 29.17 0.54
CA TYR A 305 13.94 30.43 1.26
C TYR A 305 15.09 30.64 2.26
N ALA A 306 15.42 29.62 3.05
CA ALA A 306 16.54 29.66 4.00
C ALA A 306 17.87 30.00 3.29
N ARG A 307 18.12 29.35 2.15
CA ARG A 307 19.31 29.61 1.32
C ARG A 307 19.37 31.05 0.82
N ARG A 308 18.27 31.58 0.30
CA ARG A 308 18.20 32.98 -0.20
C ARG A 308 18.45 33.98 0.93
N ARG A 309 17.82 33.78 2.09
CA ARG A 309 18.02 34.65 3.26
C ARG A 309 19.47 34.64 3.74
N GLY A 310 20.09 33.47 3.82
CA GLY A 310 21.50 33.32 4.17
C GLY A 310 22.45 34.10 3.26
N LYS A 311 22.22 34.02 1.94
CA LYS A 311 23.00 34.79 0.96
C LYS A 311 22.85 36.30 1.19
N LEU A 312 21.64 36.80 1.39
CA LEU A 312 21.38 38.22 1.63
C LEU A 312 22.06 38.71 2.92
N GLN A 313 22.04 37.92 3.99
CA GLN A 313 22.72 38.25 5.24
C GLN A 313 24.25 38.31 5.06
N ALA A 314 24.84 37.35 4.34
CA ALA A 314 26.26 37.36 4.04
C ALA A 314 26.67 38.58 3.19
N THR A 315 25.87 38.96 2.19
CA THR A 315 26.14 40.17 1.38
C THR A 315 26.04 41.45 2.21
N ARG A 316 25.09 41.55 3.14
CA ARG A 316 24.94 42.70 4.04
C ARG A 316 26.13 42.81 5.00
N ALA A 317 26.54 41.71 5.61
CA ALA A 317 27.70 41.68 6.51
C ALA A 317 28.98 42.14 5.80
N ARG A 318 29.21 41.68 4.55
CA ARG A 318 30.37 42.10 3.74
C ARG A 318 30.37 43.60 3.39
N ARG A 319 29.19 44.23 3.27
CA ARG A 319 29.08 45.67 3.04
C ARG A 319 29.32 46.52 4.28
N GLN A 320 29.18 45.94 5.47
CA GLN A 320 29.41 46.64 6.75
C GLN A 320 30.86 46.52 7.23
N SER A 321 31.64 45.59 6.66
CA SER A 321 33.05 45.35 6.99
C SER A 321 34.04 46.05 6.06
N VAL A 322 33.55 46.81 5.08
CA VAL A 322 34.32 47.64 4.13
C VAL A 322 33.98 49.09 4.43
#